data_AF-A0A971JBN6-F1
#
_entry.id   AF-A0A971JBN6-F1
#
_cell.length_a   1.000
_cell.length_b   1.000
_cell.length_c   1.000
_cell.angle_alpha   90.00
_cell.angle_beta   90.00
_cell.angle_gamma   90.00
#
_symmetry.space_group_name_H-M   'P 1'
#
loop_
_entity.id
_entity.type
_entity.pdbx_description
1 polymer ?
#
loop_
_entity_poly.entity_id
_entity_poly.type
_entity_poly.pdbx_seq_one_letter_code
_entity_poly.pdbx_strand_id
1 'polypeptide(L)'
;MIYLVINVIFFTILVFFLKKKGIKYNFKFIYNNQLGKIIIVLCMVIFVILGVIINKNLNNPVTSFCISLMPAFIPYLVYDLIKSSVFTKEKESITSLLMVLTKWSAVRNDAVYCLQKTDETKLSKPIGGYIKDICIRLEKGMSVSEALIACEKTVLSEELRYVLINIRYAYEKGGSLYRIFKSLENQFFKIDEENFKRRINTASDKYAVYISIIMVMATFYMVVLNKGQSSRFYLNTDTGMILLGVFAGLFFIGIMIIAKVIKRY
;
A
#
# COMPACT_ATOMS: atom_id res chain seq x y z
N MET A 1 35.23 4.18 -2.24
CA MET A 1 34.96 2.96 -1.46
C MET A 1 34.30 3.24 -0.11
N ILE A 2 34.86 4.10 0.75
CA ILE A 2 34.32 4.40 2.11
C ILE A 2 32.86 4.88 2.08
N TYR A 3 32.51 5.75 1.13
CA TYR A 3 31.13 6.26 0.97
C TYR A 3 30.10 5.18 0.56
N LEU A 4 30.51 4.20 -0.24
CA LEU A 4 29.67 3.05 -0.62
C LEU A 4 29.43 2.15 0.60
N VAL A 5 30.46 1.92 1.41
CA VAL A 5 30.38 1.12 2.63
C VAL A 5 29.49 1.81 3.68
N ILE A 6 29.58 3.13 3.84
CA ILE A 6 28.70 3.91 4.74
C ILE A 6 27.23 3.84 4.30
N ASN A 7 26.96 3.97 2.99
CA ASN A 7 25.60 3.85 2.45
C ASN A 7 25.00 2.46 2.69
N VAL A 8 25.78 1.41 2.48
CA VAL A 8 25.35 0.03 2.74
C VAL A 8 25.14 -0.20 4.23
N ILE A 9 26.04 0.25 5.11
CA ILE A 9 25.93 0.09 6.57
C ILE A 9 24.71 0.86 7.11
N PHE A 10 24.51 2.11 6.71
CA PHE A 10 23.37 2.91 7.16
C PHE A 10 22.04 2.28 6.73
N PHE A 11 21.95 1.79 5.49
CA PHE A 11 20.75 1.12 5.02
C PHE A 11 20.51 -0.20 5.77
N THR A 12 21.57 -0.95 6.07
CA THR A 12 21.48 -2.19 6.87
C THR A 12 20.99 -1.90 8.28
N ILE A 13 21.46 -0.81 8.90
CA ILE A 13 21.02 -0.33 10.22
C ILE A 13 19.56 0.16 10.16
N LEU A 14 19.16 0.87 9.11
CA LEU A 14 17.80 1.38 8.93
C LEU A 14 16.79 0.24 8.72
N VAL A 15 17.14 -0.77 7.93
CA VAL A 15 16.37 -2.01 7.78
C VAL A 15 16.28 -2.77 9.10
N PHE A 16 17.37 -2.84 9.87
CA PHE A 16 17.39 -3.48 11.18
C PHE A 16 16.53 -2.73 12.22
N PHE A 17 16.56 -1.39 12.21
CA PHE A 17 15.72 -0.56 13.08
C PHE A 17 14.23 -0.67 12.73
N LEU A 18 13.89 -0.70 11.44
CA LEU A 18 12.54 -0.95 10.96
C LEU A 18 12.03 -2.34 11.38
N LYS A 19 12.92 -3.34 11.45
CA LYS A 19 12.62 -4.69 11.95
C LYS A 19 12.39 -4.73 13.47
N LYS A 20 13.18 -3.99 14.26
CA LYS A 20 13.13 -3.99 15.73
C LYS A 20 11.94 -3.21 16.28
N LYS A 21 11.48 -2.15 15.60
CA LYS A 21 10.49 -1.22 16.17
C LYS A 21 9.03 -1.67 16.07
N GLY A 22 8.76 -2.89 15.57
CA GLY A 22 7.41 -3.49 15.62
C GLY A 22 6.30 -2.54 15.17
N ILE A 23 6.62 -1.65 14.21
CA ILE A 23 5.66 -0.67 13.75
C ILE A 23 4.57 -1.50 13.07
N LYS A 24 3.34 -1.40 13.57
CA LYS A 24 2.11 -2.01 13.01
C LYS A 24 1.77 -1.43 11.63
N TYR A 25 2.74 -1.35 10.74
CA TYR A 25 2.52 -1.29 9.30
C TYR A 25 2.81 -2.65 8.71
N ASN A 26 2.18 -2.87 7.56
CA ASN A 26 2.02 -4.09 6.77
C ASN A 26 3.35 -4.71 6.25
N PHE A 27 4.46 -4.57 6.98
CA PHE A 27 5.81 -5.09 6.69
C PHE A 27 5.86 -6.62 6.68
N LYS A 28 5.04 -7.28 7.49
CA LYS A 28 4.97 -8.75 7.55
C LYS A 28 4.53 -9.35 6.20
N PHE A 29 3.70 -8.63 5.42
CA PHE A 29 3.28 -9.03 4.08
C PHE A 29 4.31 -8.65 3.00
N ILE A 30 4.96 -7.48 3.12
CA ILE A 30 6.02 -7.03 2.19
C ILE A 30 7.22 -8.01 2.20
N TYR A 31 7.55 -8.57 3.37
CA TYR A 31 8.63 -9.56 3.47
C TYR A 31 8.23 -10.95 2.96
N ASN A 32 6.93 -11.29 2.98
CA ASN A 32 6.45 -12.62 2.58
C ASN A 32 6.17 -12.73 1.08
N ASN A 33 5.88 -11.60 0.42
CA ASN A 33 5.58 -11.55 -1.01
C ASN A 33 6.85 -11.27 -1.84
N GLN A 34 7.15 -12.09 -2.86
CA GLN A 34 8.39 -11.96 -3.64
C GLN A 34 8.56 -10.56 -4.29
N LEU A 35 7.46 -9.92 -4.69
CA LEU A 35 7.45 -8.57 -5.25
C LEU A 35 7.93 -7.50 -4.26
N GLY A 36 7.64 -7.65 -2.97
CA GLY A 36 8.08 -6.70 -1.94
C GLY A 36 9.60 -6.70 -1.74
N LYS A 37 10.22 -7.89 -1.85
CA LYS A 37 11.69 -8.03 -1.80
C LYS A 37 12.36 -7.38 -3.00
N ILE A 38 11.80 -7.57 -4.21
CA ILE A 38 12.32 -6.97 -5.45
C ILE A 38 12.30 -5.44 -5.36
N ILE A 39 11.23 -4.85 -4.81
CA ILE A 39 11.10 -3.39 -4.68
C ILE A 39 12.11 -2.82 -3.66
N ILE A 40 12.36 -3.52 -2.55
CA ILE A 40 13.39 -3.10 -1.59
C ILE A 40 14.78 -3.10 -2.25
N VAL A 41 15.09 -4.14 -3.03
CA VAL A 41 16.34 -4.20 -3.80
C VAL A 41 16.41 -3.07 -4.83
N LEU A 42 15.32 -2.78 -5.53
CA LEU A 42 15.25 -1.67 -6.48
C LEU A 42 15.49 -0.31 -5.80
N CYS A 43 14.88 -0.07 -4.63
CA CYS A 43 15.14 1.12 -3.81
C CYS A 43 16.62 1.23 -3.43
N MET A 44 17.27 0.13 -3.03
CA MET A 44 18.71 0.13 -2.73
C MET A 44 19.56 0.47 -3.95
N VAL A 45 19.26 -0.12 -5.11
CA VAL A 45 20.02 0.12 -6.35
C VAL A 45 19.90 1.58 -6.77
N ILE A 46 18.68 2.15 -6.75
CA ILE A 46 18.43 3.56 -7.08
C ILE A 46 19.16 4.48 -6.09
N PHE A 47 19.10 4.16 -4.80
CA PHE A 47 19.78 4.92 -3.75
C PHE A 47 21.30 4.97 -3.97
N VAL A 48 21.93 3.83 -4.24
CA VAL A 48 23.38 3.74 -4.47
C VAL A 48 23.79 4.48 -5.74
N ILE A 49 23.07 4.30 -6.85
CA ILE A 49 23.38 4.95 -8.13
C ILE A 49 23.28 6.47 -7.99
N LEU A 50 22.15 6.97 -7.46
CA LEU A 50 21.94 8.41 -7.29
C LEU A 50 22.88 9.01 -6.25
N GLY A 51 23.15 8.30 -5.15
CA GLY A 51 24.10 8.71 -4.13
C GLY A 51 25.52 8.90 -4.68
N VAL A 52 25.97 8.02 -5.57
CA VAL A 52 27.29 8.12 -6.23
C VAL A 52 27.34 9.29 -7.22
N ILE A 53 26.31 9.47 -8.03
CA ILE A 53 26.23 10.56 -9.01
C ILE A 53 26.22 11.93 -8.30
N ILE A 54 25.38 12.08 -7.28
CA ILE A 54 25.23 13.33 -6.52
C ILE A 54 26.52 13.63 -5.74
N ASN A 55 27.13 12.62 -5.11
CA ASN A 55 28.39 12.80 -4.38
C ASN A 55 29.56 13.19 -5.29
N LYS A 56 29.58 12.70 -6.55
CA LYS A 56 30.59 13.13 -7.53
C LYS A 56 30.48 14.62 -7.89
N ASN A 57 29.27 15.18 -7.85
CA ASN A 57 29.03 16.58 -8.20
C ASN A 57 29.16 17.53 -7.00
N LEU A 58 28.66 17.16 -5.82
CA LEU A 58 28.70 18.01 -4.63
C LEU A 58 29.94 17.82 -3.76
N ASN A 59 30.66 16.71 -3.89
CA ASN A 59 31.84 16.38 -3.08
C ASN A 59 31.60 16.38 -1.55
N ASN A 60 30.33 16.38 -1.12
CA ASN A 60 29.90 16.33 0.27
C ASN A 60 29.04 15.06 0.51
N PRO A 61 29.51 14.12 1.33
CA PRO A 61 28.85 12.83 1.51
C PRO A 61 27.52 12.94 2.27
N VAL A 62 27.40 13.87 3.22
CA VAL A 62 26.21 13.97 4.08
C VAL A 62 25.02 14.53 3.31
N THR A 63 25.26 15.54 2.49
CA THR A 63 24.22 16.21 1.71
C THR A 63 23.75 15.31 0.57
N SER A 64 24.69 14.59 -0.06
CA SER A 64 24.41 13.59 -1.09
C SER A 64 23.54 12.44 -0.58
N PHE A 65 23.72 12.03 0.68
CA PHE A 65 22.88 11.05 1.34
C PHE A 65 21.42 11.54 1.48
N CYS A 66 21.23 12.76 2.00
CA CYS A 66 19.88 13.32 2.19
C CYS A 66 19.11 13.47 0.87
N ILE A 67 19.80 13.92 -0.19
CA ILE A 67 19.16 14.16 -1.50
C ILE A 67 18.82 12.84 -2.19
N SER A 68 19.69 11.83 -2.13
CA SER A 68 19.46 10.52 -2.77
C SER A 68 18.35 9.69 -2.11
N LEU A 69 18.01 10.00 -0.85
CA LEU A 69 16.96 9.32 -0.10
C LEU A 69 15.56 9.61 -0.65
N MET A 70 15.32 10.82 -1.15
CA MET A 70 14.04 11.24 -1.72
C MET A 70 13.63 10.40 -2.95
N PRO A 71 14.45 10.31 -4.02
CA PRO A 71 14.12 9.52 -5.20
C PRO A 71 14.15 8.01 -4.95
N ALA A 72 15.00 7.53 -4.03
CA ALA A 72 15.01 6.12 -3.62
C ALA A 72 13.70 5.66 -2.98
N PHE A 73 12.91 6.59 -2.44
CA PHE A 73 11.61 6.31 -1.84
C PHE A 73 10.45 6.26 -2.85
N ILE A 74 10.64 6.74 -4.08
CA ILE A 74 9.61 6.76 -5.13
C ILE A 74 9.08 5.35 -5.46
N PRO A 75 9.91 4.30 -5.66
CA PRO A 75 9.41 2.97 -5.95
C PRO A 75 8.57 2.37 -4.81
N TYR A 76 8.92 2.69 -3.56
CA TYR A 76 8.14 2.28 -2.40
C TYR A 76 6.78 2.99 -2.37
N LEU A 77 6.73 4.29 -2.68
CA LEU A 77 5.47 5.03 -2.81
C LEU A 77 4.58 4.44 -3.92
N VAL A 78 5.14 4.14 -5.09
CA VAL A 78 4.40 3.51 -6.21
C VAL A 78 3.84 2.15 -5.79
N TYR A 79 4.62 1.33 -5.09
CA TYR A 79 4.14 0.05 -4.58
C TYR A 79 3.00 0.22 -3.57
N ASP A 80 3.12 1.16 -2.62
CA ASP A 80 2.08 1.41 -1.63
C ASP A 80 0.79 1.94 -2.30
N LEU A 81 0.90 2.76 -3.34
CA LEU A 81 -0.23 3.25 -4.14
C LEU A 81 -0.94 2.14 -4.91
N ILE A 82 -0.18 1.25 -5.57
CA ILE A 82 -0.75 0.09 -6.26
C ILE A 82 -1.47 -0.80 -5.24
N LYS A 83 -0.85 -1.06 -4.08
CA LYS A 83 -1.44 -1.84 -3.01
C LYS A 83 -2.71 -1.20 -2.45
N SER A 84 -2.71 0.11 -2.20
CA SER A 84 -3.90 0.82 -1.73
C SER A 84 -5.01 0.74 -2.76
N SER A 85 -4.72 0.81 -4.06
CA SER A 85 -5.73 0.67 -5.10
C SER A 85 -6.38 -0.72 -5.12
N VAL A 86 -5.60 -1.78 -4.89
CA VAL A 86 -6.13 -3.15 -4.80
C VAL A 86 -6.97 -3.30 -3.53
N PHE A 87 -6.52 -2.76 -2.40
CA PHE A 87 -7.27 -2.76 -1.13
C PHE A 87 -8.60 -2.01 -1.25
N THR A 88 -8.61 -0.83 -1.88
CA THR A 88 -9.84 -0.06 -2.11
C THR A 88 -10.79 -0.83 -3.02
N LYS A 89 -10.29 -1.45 -4.10
CA LYS A 89 -11.09 -2.30 -4.97
C LYS A 89 -11.64 -3.54 -4.27
N GLU A 90 -10.88 -4.16 -3.35
CA GLU A 90 -11.40 -5.22 -2.48
C GLU A 90 -12.59 -4.69 -1.69
N LYS A 91 -12.41 -3.60 -0.93
CA LYS A 91 -13.44 -3.03 -0.06
C LYS A 91 -14.72 -2.67 -0.81
N GLU A 92 -14.59 -1.95 -1.92
CA GLU A 92 -15.72 -1.55 -2.77
C GLU A 92 -16.48 -2.75 -3.39
N SER A 93 -15.81 -3.90 -3.56
CA SER A 93 -16.41 -5.09 -4.15
C SER A 93 -17.00 -6.06 -3.11
N ILE A 94 -16.81 -5.82 -1.80
CA ILE A 94 -17.38 -6.70 -0.75
C ILE A 94 -18.91 -6.69 -0.81
N THR A 95 -19.51 -5.52 -1.00
CA THR A 95 -20.96 -5.38 -1.09
C THR A 95 -21.51 -6.11 -2.31
N SER A 96 -20.82 -6.09 -3.46
CA SER A 96 -21.24 -6.86 -4.64
C SER A 96 -21.14 -8.37 -4.42
N LEU A 97 -20.08 -8.84 -3.77
CA LEU A 97 -19.96 -10.23 -3.34
C LEU A 97 -21.12 -10.64 -2.43
N LEU A 98 -21.41 -9.86 -1.40
CA LEU A 98 -22.47 -10.15 -0.44
C LEU A 98 -23.85 -10.14 -1.09
N MET A 99 -24.14 -9.21 -2.00
CA MET A 99 -25.40 -9.20 -2.76
C MET A 99 -25.60 -10.50 -3.56
N VAL A 100 -24.55 -10.99 -4.24
CA VAL A 100 -24.63 -12.23 -5.03
C VAL A 100 -24.77 -13.46 -4.12
N LEU A 101 -24.00 -13.51 -3.02
CA LEU A 101 -24.10 -14.58 -2.03
C LEU A 101 -25.49 -14.61 -1.37
N THR A 102 -26.02 -13.46 -0.96
CA THR A 102 -27.38 -13.35 -0.42
C THR A 102 -28.40 -13.87 -1.42
N LYS A 103 -28.31 -13.46 -2.69
CA LYS A 103 -29.23 -13.91 -3.75
C LYS A 103 -29.25 -15.43 -3.90
N TRP A 104 -28.08 -16.07 -3.98
CA TRP A 104 -28.01 -17.54 -4.17
C TRP A 104 -28.32 -18.33 -2.91
N SER A 105 -28.00 -17.78 -1.73
CA SER A 105 -28.36 -18.41 -0.46
C SER A 105 -29.87 -18.42 -0.18
N ALA A 106 -30.61 -17.49 -0.79
CA ALA A 106 -32.09 -17.49 -0.77
C ALA A 106 -32.66 -18.64 -1.61
N VAL A 107 -31.97 -19.05 -2.69
CA VAL A 107 -32.37 -20.15 -3.56
C VAL A 107 -32.02 -21.50 -2.91
N ARG A 108 -30.79 -21.62 -2.40
CA ARG A 108 -30.31 -22.84 -1.75
C ARG A 108 -29.39 -22.50 -0.60
N ASN A 109 -29.73 -22.99 0.59
CA ASN A 109 -28.96 -22.78 1.81
C ASN A 109 -27.73 -23.71 1.88
N ASP A 110 -26.81 -23.57 0.92
CA ASP A 110 -25.58 -24.37 0.78
C ASP A 110 -24.42 -23.46 0.35
N ALA A 111 -23.36 -23.41 1.16
CA ALA A 111 -22.22 -22.52 0.95
C ALA A 111 -21.43 -22.88 -0.33
N VAL A 112 -21.30 -24.17 -0.65
CA VAL A 112 -20.59 -24.63 -1.86
C VAL A 112 -21.34 -24.16 -3.09
N TYR A 113 -22.66 -24.37 -3.11
CA TYR A 113 -23.52 -23.92 -4.20
C TYR A 113 -23.46 -22.40 -4.37
N CYS A 114 -23.54 -21.64 -3.27
CA CYS A 114 -23.46 -20.18 -3.32
C CYS A 114 -22.13 -19.69 -3.90
N LEU A 115 -21.01 -20.30 -3.50
CA LEU A 115 -19.67 -19.93 -3.98
C LEU A 115 -19.51 -20.24 -5.48
N GLN A 116 -19.94 -21.42 -5.92
CA GLN A 116 -19.91 -21.81 -7.34
C GLN A 116 -20.75 -20.87 -8.21
N LYS A 117 -21.99 -20.57 -7.79
CA LYS A 117 -22.85 -19.63 -8.49
C LYS A 117 -22.33 -18.20 -8.46
N THR A 118 -21.59 -17.83 -7.43
CA THR A 118 -20.91 -16.54 -7.37
C THR A 118 -19.75 -16.48 -8.37
N ASP A 119 -18.97 -17.56 -8.54
CA ASP A 119 -17.92 -17.62 -9.57
C ASP A 119 -18.49 -17.47 -10.99
N GLU A 120 -19.63 -18.11 -11.27
CA GLU A 120 -20.34 -18.00 -12.56
C GLU A 120 -20.72 -16.54 -12.89
N THR A 121 -21.03 -15.71 -11.89
CA THR A 121 -21.36 -14.28 -12.11
C THR A 121 -20.17 -13.41 -12.51
N LYS A 122 -18.94 -13.94 -12.47
CA LYS A 122 -17.70 -13.25 -12.88
C LYS A 122 -17.55 -11.87 -12.24
N LEU A 123 -17.54 -11.84 -10.90
CA LEU A 123 -17.25 -10.62 -10.15
C LEU A 123 -15.92 -9.98 -10.58
N SER A 124 -15.83 -8.66 -10.41
CA SER A 124 -14.61 -7.90 -10.71
C SER A 124 -13.41 -8.41 -9.90
N LYS A 125 -12.22 -8.32 -10.50
CA LYS A 125 -10.97 -8.55 -9.77
C LYS A 125 -10.77 -7.40 -8.77
N PRO A 126 -10.30 -7.67 -7.53
CA PRO A 126 -9.66 -8.91 -7.09
C PRO A 126 -10.59 -9.99 -6.48
N ILE A 127 -11.81 -9.65 -6.04
CA ILE A 127 -12.69 -10.60 -5.34
C ILE A 127 -13.07 -11.81 -6.20
N GLY A 128 -13.40 -11.59 -7.48
CA GLY A 128 -13.68 -12.70 -8.40
C GLY A 128 -12.52 -13.69 -8.50
N GLY A 129 -11.27 -13.21 -8.35
CA GLY A 129 -10.09 -14.09 -8.29
C GLY A 129 -10.07 -14.97 -7.04
N TYR A 130 -10.37 -14.40 -5.88
CA TYR A 130 -10.43 -15.16 -4.62
C TYR A 130 -11.55 -16.21 -4.63
N ILE A 131 -12.73 -15.86 -5.12
CA ILE A 131 -13.87 -16.80 -5.21
C ILE A 131 -13.54 -17.93 -6.19
N LYS A 132 -12.93 -17.62 -7.34
CA LYS A 132 -12.45 -18.61 -8.28
C LYS A 132 -11.43 -19.57 -7.66
N ASP A 133 -10.45 -19.03 -6.93
CA ASP A 133 -9.43 -19.84 -6.26
C ASP A 133 -10.05 -20.76 -5.18
N ILE A 134 -11.07 -20.28 -4.46
CA ILE A 134 -11.84 -21.12 -3.54
C ILE A 134 -12.55 -22.24 -4.31
N CYS A 135 -13.27 -21.93 -5.39
CA CYS A 135 -14.00 -22.94 -6.17
C CYS A 135 -13.07 -24.01 -6.76
N ILE A 136 -11.92 -23.61 -7.31
CA ILE A 136 -10.90 -24.56 -7.81
C ILE A 136 -10.40 -25.49 -6.70
N ARG A 137 -10.24 -24.98 -5.47
CA ARG A 137 -9.82 -25.83 -4.32
C ARG A 137 -10.91 -26.82 -3.93
N LEU A 138 -12.16 -26.38 -3.92
CA LEU A 138 -13.32 -27.24 -3.64
C LEU A 138 -13.46 -28.35 -4.69
N GLU A 139 -13.32 -28.02 -5.98
CA GLU A 139 -13.33 -29.00 -7.08
C GLU A 139 -12.22 -30.03 -6.97
N LYS A 140 -11.07 -29.65 -6.41
CA LYS A 140 -9.94 -30.56 -6.13
C LYS A 140 -10.11 -31.37 -4.84
N GLY A 141 -11.27 -31.31 -4.18
CA GLY A 141 -11.59 -32.10 -2.99
C GLY A 141 -11.12 -31.49 -1.67
N MET A 142 -10.68 -30.23 -1.64
CA MET A 142 -10.40 -29.54 -0.39
C MET A 142 -11.71 -29.22 0.35
N SER A 143 -11.72 -29.32 1.68
CA SER A 143 -12.90 -28.96 2.46
C SER A 143 -13.18 -27.45 2.38
N VAL A 144 -14.46 -27.07 2.59
CA VAL A 144 -14.87 -25.65 2.56
C VAL A 144 -14.13 -24.82 3.60
N SER A 145 -13.99 -25.36 4.82
CA SER A 145 -13.25 -24.67 5.89
C SER A 145 -11.79 -24.45 5.52
N GLU A 146 -11.09 -25.45 4.98
CA GLU A 146 -9.69 -25.30 4.56
C GLU A 146 -9.52 -24.33 3.39
N ALA A 147 -10.42 -24.38 2.41
CA ALA A 147 -10.37 -23.49 1.26
C ALA A 147 -10.55 -22.02 1.69
N LEU A 148 -11.47 -21.76 2.63
CA LEU A 148 -11.70 -20.44 3.22
C LEU A 148 -10.51 -20.00 4.08
N ILE A 149 -9.96 -20.85 4.94
CA ILE A 149 -8.75 -20.56 5.73
C ILE A 149 -7.57 -20.19 4.83
N ALA A 150 -7.39 -20.91 3.72
CA ALA A 150 -6.33 -20.62 2.76
C ALA A 150 -6.56 -19.29 2.05
N CYS A 151 -7.82 -18.91 1.78
CA CYS A 151 -8.17 -17.61 1.22
C CYS A 151 -8.00 -16.46 2.23
N GLU A 152 -8.30 -16.68 3.51
CA GLU A 152 -8.10 -15.68 4.58
C GLU A 152 -6.63 -15.22 4.68
N LYS A 153 -5.69 -16.12 4.38
CA LYS A 153 -4.24 -15.83 4.36
C LYS A 153 -3.80 -14.99 3.16
N THR A 154 -4.53 -15.05 2.05
CA THR A 154 -4.19 -14.33 0.81
C THR A 154 -4.84 -12.95 0.73
N VAL A 155 -6.01 -12.79 1.37
CA VAL A 155 -6.77 -11.54 1.38
C VAL A 155 -6.04 -10.42 2.11
N LEU A 156 -6.06 -9.22 1.50
CA LEU A 156 -5.41 -8.01 2.03
C LEU A 156 -6.30 -7.25 3.02
N SER A 157 -7.60 -7.15 2.74
CA SER A 157 -8.57 -6.42 3.58
C SER A 157 -9.02 -7.21 4.80
N GLU A 158 -9.03 -6.53 5.95
CA GLU A 158 -9.54 -7.13 7.20
C GLU A 158 -11.04 -7.37 7.12
N GLU A 159 -11.74 -6.50 6.39
CA GLU A 159 -13.17 -6.58 6.12
C GLU A 159 -13.53 -7.85 5.33
N LEU A 160 -12.82 -8.13 4.22
CA LEU A 160 -13.07 -9.34 3.44
C LEU A 160 -12.67 -10.59 4.25
N ARG A 161 -11.59 -10.52 5.04
CA ARG A 161 -11.21 -11.60 5.95
C ARG A 161 -12.33 -11.88 6.96
N TYR A 162 -12.93 -10.83 7.53
CA TYR A 162 -14.08 -10.95 8.43
C TYR A 162 -15.26 -11.63 7.74
N VAL A 163 -15.58 -11.25 6.50
CA VAL A 163 -16.63 -11.91 5.71
C VAL A 163 -16.34 -13.39 5.50
N LEU A 164 -15.11 -13.76 5.12
CA LEU A 164 -14.72 -15.16 4.92
C LEU A 164 -14.81 -15.99 6.21
N ILE A 165 -14.38 -15.43 7.35
CA ILE A 165 -14.51 -16.09 8.66
C ILE A 165 -15.99 -16.34 9.00
N ASN A 166 -16.87 -15.36 8.73
CA ASN A 166 -18.29 -15.52 8.96
C ASN A 166 -18.92 -16.57 8.04
N ILE A 167 -18.52 -16.64 6.77
CA ILE A 167 -18.94 -17.70 5.84
C ILE A 167 -18.52 -19.07 6.37
N ARG A 168 -17.26 -19.22 6.82
CA ARG A 168 -16.74 -20.46 7.39
C ARG A 168 -17.53 -20.87 8.63
N TYR A 169 -17.73 -19.93 9.56
CA TYR A 169 -18.45 -20.21 10.80
C TYR A 169 -19.91 -20.60 10.53
N ALA A 170 -20.56 -19.94 9.57
CA ALA A 170 -21.90 -20.27 9.14
C ALA A 170 -22.01 -21.67 8.54
N TYR A 171 -20.99 -22.10 7.78
CA TYR A 171 -20.90 -23.45 7.24
C TYR A 171 -20.68 -24.50 8.35
N GLU A 172 -19.76 -24.26 9.27
CA GLU A 172 -19.39 -25.21 10.33
C GLU A 172 -20.46 -25.39 11.40
N LYS A 173 -21.09 -24.29 11.83
CA LYS A 173 -22.11 -24.31 12.90
C LYS A 173 -23.52 -24.58 12.38
N GLY A 174 -23.71 -24.49 11.07
CA GLY A 174 -25.02 -24.55 10.44
C GLY A 174 -25.88 -23.32 10.75
N GLY A 175 -27.02 -23.22 10.05
CA GLY A 175 -27.95 -22.10 10.17
C GLY A 175 -28.42 -21.59 8.81
N SER A 176 -29.12 -20.46 8.81
CA SER A 176 -29.55 -19.79 7.58
C SER A 176 -28.43 -18.89 7.06
N LEU A 177 -27.72 -19.35 6.03
CA LEU A 177 -26.72 -18.57 5.30
C LEU A 177 -27.32 -17.26 4.79
N TYR A 178 -28.59 -17.31 4.34
CA TYR A 178 -29.32 -16.13 3.92
C TYR A 178 -29.38 -15.05 5.01
N ARG A 179 -29.72 -15.40 6.25
CA ARG A 179 -29.76 -14.41 7.35
C ARG A 179 -28.39 -13.80 7.62
N ILE A 180 -27.33 -14.61 7.55
CA ILE A 180 -25.96 -14.18 7.81
C ILE A 180 -25.48 -13.25 6.69
N PHE A 181 -25.65 -13.66 5.42
CA PHE A 181 -25.24 -12.86 4.27
C PHE A 181 -26.06 -11.57 4.18
N LYS A 182 -27.37 -11.61 4.45
CA LYS A 182 -28.20 -10.40 4.48
C LYS A 182 -27.80 -9.43 5.60
N SER A 183 -27.44 -9.96 6.78
CA SER A 183 -26.93 -9.14 7.87
C SER A 183 -25.61 -8.47 7.50
N LEU A 184 -24.66 -9.21 6.92
CA LEU A 184 -23.39 -8.67 6.45
C LEU A 184 -23.59 -7.65 5.34
N GLU A 185 -24.43 -7.95 4.34
CA GLU A 185 -24.78 -7.05 3.25
C GLU A 185 -25.29 -5.71 3.78
N ASN A 186 -26.25 -5.73 4.72
CA ASN A 186 -26.78 -4.50 5.32
C ASN A 186 -25.72 -3.72 6.12
N GLN A 187 -24.81 -4.40 6.80
CA GLN A 187 -23.71 -3.76 7.53
C GLN A 187 -22.73 -3.09 6.57
N PHE A 188 -22.30 -3.80 5.53
CA PHE A 188 -21.36 -3.28 4.54
C PHE A 188 -21.97 -2.19 3.67
N PHE A 189 -23.26 -2.25 3.38
CA PHE A 189 -23.96 -1.18 2.67
C PHE A 189 -23.95 0.15 3.44
N LYS A 190 -24.22 0.11 4.76
CA LYS A 190 -24.12 1.30 5.62
C LYS A 190 -22.69 1.84 5.69
N ILE A 191 -21.71 0.94 5.81
CA ILE A 191 -20.29 1.30 5.81
C ILE A 191 -19.90 1.98 4.50
N ASP A 192 -20.34 1.45 3.36
CA ASP A 192 -20.07 2.03 2.04
C ASP A 192 -20.74 3.39 1.87
N GLU A 193 -21.97 3.58 2.37
CA GLU A 193 -22.65 4.87 2.35
C GLU A 193 -21.89 5.93 3.17
N GLU A 194 -21.43 5.59 4.38
CA GLU A 194 -20.61 6.47 5.20
C GLU A 194 -19.26 6.77 4.55
N ASN A 195 -18.61 5.76 3.96
CA ASN A 195 -17.34 5.93 3.25
C ASN A 195 -17.51 6.83 2.03
N PHE A 196 -18.61 6.68 1.28
CA PHE A 196 -18.91 7.51 0.11
C PHE A 196 -19.07 8.98 0.51
N LYS A 197 -19.83 9.26 1.58
CA LYS A 197 -19.98 10.62 2.14
C LYS A 197 -18.62 11.20 2.57
N ARG A 198 -17.76 10.41 3.21
CA ARG A 198 -16.41 10.85 3.64
C ARG A 198 -15.43 11.05 2.47
N ARG A 199 -15.54 10.23 1.42
CA ARG A 199 -14.64 10.25 0.26
C ARG A 199 -14.73 11.55 -0.53
N ILE A 200 -15.95 12.08 -0.70
CA ILE A 200 -16.18 13.33 -1.44
C ILE A 200 -15.43 14.50 -0.78
N ASN A 201 -15.49 14.60 0.55
CA ASN A 201 -14.80 15.66 1.29
C ASN A 201 -13.27 15.47 1.27
N THR A 202 -12.80 14.23 1.38
CA THR A 202 -11.36 13.93 1.52
C THR A 202 -10.60 14.01 0.18
N ALA A 203 -11.25 13.75 -0.96
CA ALA A 203 -10.59 13.75 -2.26
C ALA A 203 -10.03 15.14 -2.63
N SER A 204 -10.80 16.19 -2.39
CA SER A 204 -10.38 17.59 -2.60
C SER A 204 -9.12 17.91 -1.79
N ASP A 205 -9.12 17.55 -0.50
CA ASP A 205 -8.01 17.79 0.41
C ASP A 205 -6.73 17.04 -0.02
N LYS A 206 -6.87 15.80 -0.50
CA LYS A 206 -5.74 15.01 -1.02
C LYS A 206 -5.08 15.69 -2.24
N TYR A 207 -5.86 16.20 -3.18
CA TYR A 207 -5.31 16.90 -4.35
C TYR A 207 -4.63 18.21 -3.98
N ALA A 208 -5.21 18.99 -3.06
CA ALA A 208 -4.59 20.23 -2.56
C ALA A 208 -3.20 19.97 -1.96
N VAL A 209 -3.07 18.90 -1.17
CA VAL A 209 -1.78 18.49 -0.59
C VAL A 209 -0.77 18.07 -1.67
N TYR A 210 -1.16 17.24 -2.64
CA TYR A 210 -0.25 16.83 -3.72
C TYR A 210 0.22 18.02 -4.57
N ILE A 211 -0.69 18.94 -4.90
CA ILE A 211 -0.37 20.17 -5.65
C ILE A 211 0.64 21.02 -4.86
N SER A 212 0.47 21.14 -3.53
CA SER A 212 1.41 21.89 -2.69
C SER A 212 2.83 21.30 -2.71
N ILE A 213 2.97 19.97 -2.66
CA ILE A 213 4.27 19.27 -2.74
C ILE A 213 4.95 19.55 -4.09
N ILE A 214 4.20 19.47 -5.19
CA ILE A 214 4.71 19.74 -6.54
C ILE A 214 5.17 21.20 -6.67
N MET A 215 4.39 22.15 -6.15
CA MET A 215 4.76 23.57 -6.17
C MET A 215 6.05 23.84 -5.37
N VAL A 216 6.22 23.22 -4.21
CA VAL A 216 7.45 23.35 -3.41
C VAL A 216 8.66 22.75 -4.14
N MET A 217 8.51 21.59 -4.79
CA MET A 217 9.60 21.01 -5.59
C MET A 217 9.94 21.86 -6.81
N ALA A 218 8.93 22.41 -7.50
CA ALA A 218 9.13 23.26 -8.67
C ALA A 218 9.83 24.58 -8.32
N THR A 219 9.40 25.24 -7.23
CA THR A 219 10.05 26.46 -6.75
C THR A 219 11.48 26.21 -6.30
N PHE A 220 11.75 25.11 -5.59
CA PHE A 220 13.11 24.72 -5.22
C PHE A 220 14.00 24.46 -6.45
N TYR A 221 13.50 23.72 -7.44
CA TYR A 221 14.20 23.47 -8.70
C TYR A 221 14.53 24.79 -9.44
N MET A 222 13.56 25.70 -9.53
CA MET A 222 13.74 27.01 -10.14
C MET A 222 14.79 27.86 -9.40
N VAL A 223 14.80 27.85 -8.06
CA VAL A 223 15.75 28.63 -7.25
C VAL A 223 17.18 28.10 -7.39
N VAL A 224 17.36 26.77 -7.40
CA VAL A 224 18.69 26.12 -7.46
C VAL A 224 19.30 26.21 -8.86
N LEU A 225 18.50 26.14 -9.92
CA LEU A 225 18.97 26.21 -11.31
C LEU A 225 18.96 27.62 -11.91
N ASN A 226 18.50 28.62 -11.17
CA ASN A 226 18.59 29.99 -11.61
C ASN A 226 20.08 30.38 -11.79
N LYS A 227 20.45 30.87 -12.97
CA LYS A 227 21.83 31.22 -13.36
C LYS A 227 22.47 32.37 -12.53
N GLY A 228 21.80 32.84 -11.48
CA GLY A 228 22.26 33.89 -10.58
C GLY A 228 23.17 33.39 -9.44
N GLN A 229 23.34 34.26 -8.43
CA GLN A 229 24.14 33.97 -7.23
C GLN A 229 23.64 32.74 -6.45
N SER A 230 22.33 32.46 -6.47
CA SER A 230 21.72 31.36 -5.74
C SER A 230 22.31 30.00 -6.11
N SER A 231 22.46 29.70 -7.39
CA SER A 231 23.02 28.41 -7.84
C SER A 231 24.47 28.23 -7.37
N ARG A 232 25.28 29.29 -7.48
CA ARG A 232 26.69 29.26 -7.03
C ARG A 232 26.79 29.09 -5.52
N PHE A 233 25.90 29.71 -4.75
CA PHE A 233 25.84 29.54 -3.30
C PHE A 233 25.53 28.09 -2.93
N TYR A 234 24.43 27.51 -3.45
CA TYR A 234 24.00 26.17 -3.10
C TYR A 234 24.92 25.04 -3.58
N LEU A 235 25.58 25.21 -4.74
CA LEU A 235 26.38 24.15 -5.36
C LEU A 235 27.89 24.27 -5.10
N ASN A 236 28.42 25.46 -4.78
CA ASN A 236 29.87 25.66 -4.68
C ASN A 236 30.35 26.14 -3.30
N THR A 237 29.44 26.45 -2.35
CA THR A 237 29.84 26.79 -0.97
C THR A 237 29.44 25.70 0.00
N ASP A 238 30.33 25.39 0.95
CA ASP A 238 30.10 24.34 1.96
C ASP A 238 28.85 24.61 2.80
N THR A 239 28.60 25.87 3.15
CA THR A 239 27.41 26.30 3.88
C THR A 239 26.14 26.10 3.07
N GLY A 240 26.16 26.45 1.78
CA GLY A 240 25.04 26.24 0.86
C GLY A 240 24.71 24.75 0.67
N MET A 241 25.74 23.90 0.56
CA MET A 241 25.55 22.45 0.47
C MET A 241 24.90 21.87 1.71
N ILE A 242 25.37 22.25 2.91
CA ILE A 242 24.80 21.78 4.19
C ILE A 242 23.32 22.20 4.29
N LEU A 243 23.01 23.46 3.95
CA LEU A 243 21.64 23.97 3.95
C LEU A 243 20.74 23.15 3.03
N LEU A 244 21.24 22.77 1.85
CA LEU A 244 20.54 21.93 0.88
C LEU A 244 20.24 20.54 1.46
N GLY A 245 21.20 19.94 2.15
CA GLY A 245 21.01 18.66 2.84
C GLY A 245 19.95 18.73 3.95
N VAL A 246 19.92 19.82 4.72
CA VAL A 246 18.90 20.05 5.77
C VAL A 246 17.51 20.20 5.15
N PHE A 247 17.36 20.99 4.09
CA PHE A 247 16.08 21.14 3.40
C PHE A 247 15.59 19.83 2.79
N ALA A 248 16.46 19.06 2.13
CA ALA A 248 16.11 17.74 1.60
C ALA A 248 15.65 16.78 2.71
N GLY A 249 16.33 16.77 3.86
CA GLY A 249 15.94 15.97 5.02
C GLY A 249 14.59 16.36 5.61
N LEU A 250 14.36 17.66 5.83
CA LEU A 250 13.08 18.17 6.35
C LEU A 250 11.93 17.86 5.40
N PHE A 251 12.15 18.05 4.09
CA PHE A 251 11.13 17.76 3.09
C PHE A 251 10.81 16.27 2.99
N PHE A 252 11.82 15.40 3.10
CA PHE A 252 11.63 13.95 3.17
C PHE A 252 10.76 13.56 4.38
N ILE A 253 11.06 14.11 5.57
CA ILE A 253 10.26 13.87 6.78
C ILE A 253 8.82 14.37 6.58
N GLY A 254 8.65 15.56 5.99
CA GLY A 254 7.34 16.12 5.65
C GLY A 254 6.52 15.20 4.74
N ILE A 255 7.12 14.69 3.66
CA ILE A 255 6.49 13.71 2.77
C ILE A 255 6.10 12.45 3.54
N MET A 256 6.96 11.93 4.43
CA MET A 256 6.63 10.74 5.21
C MET A 256 5.42 10.95 6.14
N ILE A 257 5.33 12.11 6.78
CA ILE A 257 4.19 12.47 7.64
C ILE A 257 2.93 12.57 6.80
N ILE A 258 2.98 13.27 5.67
CA ILE A 258 1.84 13.45 4.76
C ILE A 258 1.38 12.11 4.21
N ALA A 259 2.29 11.26 3.72
CA ALA A 259 1.98 9.93 3.22
C ALA A 259 1.29 9.07 4.30
N LYS A 260 1.71 9.21 5.56
CA LYS A 260 1.08 8.53 6.69
C LYS A 260 -0.34 9.04 6.96
N VAL A 261 -0.55 10.35 6.87
CA VAL A 261 -1.88 10.97 7.05
C VAL A 261 -2.82 10.53 5.94
N ILE A 262 -2.39 10.63 4.68
CA ILE A 262 -3.19 10.21 3.50
C ILE A 262 -3.61 8.74 3.60
N LYS A 263 -2.77 7.88 4.18
CA LYS A 263 -3.05 6.45 4.37
C LYS A 263 -4.11 6.15 5.43
N ARG A 264 -4.34 7.06 6.38
CA ARG A 264 -5.32 6.87 7.46
C ARG A 264 -6.75 7.18 7.02
N TYR A 265 -6.92 7.82 5.85
CA TYR A 265 -8.20 8.22 5.25
C TYR A 265 -8.45 7.50 3.92
#